data_AF-F4RKB3-F1
#
_entry.id   AF-F4RKB3-F1
#
_cell.length_a   1.000
_cell.length_b   1.000
_cell.length_c   1.000
_cell.angle_alpha   90.00
_cell.angle_beta   90.00
_cell.angle_gamma   90.00
#
_symmetry.space_group_name_H-M   'P 1'
#
loop_
_entity.id
_entity.type
_entity.pdbx_description
1 polymer ?
#
loop_
_entity_poly.entity_id
_entity_poly.type
_entity_poly.pdbx_seq_one_letter_code
_entity_poly.pdbx_strand_id
1 'polypeptide(L)'
;MPKVVSRSAISTSEDKQALHSTSRLIVHYCLCGEFILVIDKPLNLLPRRPIDGTYIIRNISPKRSYKLNTQLNQTPILMKRDEGFEKQWRFNCFRCGLMIGYETKLEKDSFTYILPGALTEIQSSLPSDALDLDPAQTLKEQSH
;
A
#
# COMPACT_ATOMS: atom_id res chain seq x y z
N MET A 1 -17.81 46.98 14.87
CA MET A 1 -18.05 45.55 14.60
C MET A 1 -17.24 45.16 13.37
N PRO A 2 -16.20 44.32 13.46
CA PRO A 2 -15.48 43.90 12.27
C PRO A 2 -16.26 42.76 11.58
N LYS A 3 -16.60 42.99 10.31
CA LYS A 3 -17.37 42.07 9.47
C LYS A 3 -16.45 40.94 9.03
N VAL A 4 -16.66 39.73 9.57
CA VAL A 4 -15.90 38.53 9.17
C VAL A 4 -16.32 38.17 7.74
N VAL A 5 -15.40 38.32 6.79
CA VAL A 5 -15.58 37.86 5.42
C VAL A 5 -14.88 36.51 5.30
N SER A 6 -15.67 35.43 5.22
CA SER A 6 -15.18 34.09 4.96
C SER A 6 -14.58 34.03 3.56
N ARG A 7 -13.25 33.98 3.46
CA ARG A 7 -12.55 33.67 2.21
C ARG A 7 -12.58 32.16 2.02
N SER A 8 -13.57 31.68 1.30
CA SER A 8 -13.59 30.31 0.76
C SER A 8 -12.49 30.19 -0.30
N ALA A 9 -11.44 29.44 0.00
CA ALA A 9 -10.43 29.07 -0.99
C ALA A 9 -10.97 27.90 -1.81
N ILE A 10 -11.42 28.19 -3.04
CA ILE A 10 -11.71 27.18 -4.05
C ILE A 10 -10.41 27.04 -4.85
N SER A 11 -9.74 25.89 -4.74
CA SER A 11 -8.51 25.62 -5.48
C SER A 11 -8.86 24.80 -6.72
N THR A 12 -8.90 25.50 -7.86
CA THR A 12 -8.94 24.93 -9.20
C THR A 12 -7.78 25.51 -9.99
N SER A 13 -6.68 24.77 -10.09
CA SER A 13 -5.75 24.79 -11.23
C SER A 13 -4.61 23.80 -11.00
N GLU A 14 -4.21 23.12 -12.08
CA GLU A 14 -3.10 22.18 -12.16
C GLU A 14 -1.76 22.83 -11.80
N ASP A 15 -1.17 22.48 -10.65
CA ASP A 15 0.16 22.94 -10.25
C ASP A 15 1.22 21.87 -10.49
N LYS A 16 1.80 21.89 -11.70
CA LYS A 16 3.14 21.37 -11.95
C LYS A 16 4.15 22.38 -11.37
N GLN A 17 4.95 21.93 -10.40
CA GLN A 17 6.10 22.62 -9.79
C GLN A 17 5.82 23.59 -8.62
N ALA A 18 5.73 23.03 -7.42
CA ALA A 18 6.15 23.71 -6.19
C ALA A 18 6.95 22.72 -5.33
N LEU A 19 8.28 22.86 -5.36
CA LEU A 19 9.23 22.12 -4.54
C LEU A 19 9.44 22.87 -3.20
N HIS A 20 8.77 22.43 -2.15
CA HIS A 20 9.22 22.59 -0.76
C HIS A 20 8.64 21.45 0.10
N SER A 21 9.47 20.42 0.35
CA SER A 21 9.64 19.66 1.60
C SER A 21 8.45 19.45 2.55
N THR A 22 7.26 19.21 2.01
CA THR A 22 6.17 18.52 2.72
C THR A 22 6.03 17.19 1.99
N SER A 23 6.42 16.09 2.64
CA SER A 23 6.16 14.76 2.09
C SER A 23 4.65 14.65 1.88
N ARG A 24 4.21 14.74 0.61
CA ARG A 24 2.80 14.53 0.28
C ARG A 24 2.50 13.07 0.60
N LEU A 25 1.73 12.87 1.66
CA LEU A 25 1.23 11.56 2.03
C LEU A 25 0.26 11.11 0.95
N ILE A 26 0.51 9.93 0.39
CA ILE A 26 -0.30 9.31 -0.65
C ILE A 26 -1.26 8.36 0.03
N VAL A 27 -2.53 8.49 -0.35
CA VAL A 27 -3.63 7.71 0.21
C VAL A 27 -3.98 6.61 -0.79
N HIS A 28 -4.11 5.39 -0.29
CA HIS A 28 -4.53 4.23 -1.05
C HIS A 28 -5.80 3.62 -0.47
N TYR A 29 -6.70 3.28 -1.37
CA TYR A 29 -7.99 2.69 -1.11
C TYR A 29 -8.00 1.22 -1.52
N CYS A 30 -8.82 0.43 -0.83
CA CYS A 30 -9.24 -0.89 -1.30
C CYS A 30 -10.07 -0.72 -2.58
N LEU A 31 -10.18 -1.79 -3.38
CA LEU A 31 -11.09 -1.86 -4.52
C LEU A 31 -12.57 -1.57 -4.17
N CYS A 32 -12.99 -1.84 -2.93
CA CYS A 32 -14.33 -1.48 -2.46
C CYS A 32 -14.49 0.00 -2.07
N GLY A 33 -13.42 0.80 -2.15
CA GLY A 33 -13.40 2.22 -1.77
C GLY A 33 -13.09 2.50 -0.30
N GLU A 34 -12.78 1.48 0.51
CA GLU A 34 -12.36 1.64 1.91
C GLU A 34 -10.95 2.24 2.00
N PHE A 35 -10.70 3.10 2.98
CA PHE A 35 -9.38 3.67 3.22
C PHE A 35 -8.46 2.66 3.90
N ILE A 36 -7.32 2.33 3.27
CA ILE A 36 -6.44 1.24 3.74
C ILE A 36 -5.04 1.71 4.10
N LEU A 37 -4.35 2.45 3.24
CA LEU A 37 -2.93 2.76 3.43
C LEU A 37 -2.66 4.23 3.19
N VAL A 38 -1.82 4.82 4.05
CA VAL A 38 -1.19 6.12 3.81
C VAL A 38 0.31 5.97 3.92
N ILE A 39 1.04 6.44 2.93
CA ILE A 39 2.49 6.29 2.83
C ILE A 39 3.14 7.53 2.21
N ASP A 40 4.40 7.77 2.52
CA ASP A 40 5.21 8.90 2.04
C ASP A 40 5.74 8.73 0.60
N LYS A 41 5.61 7.53 0.01
CA LYS A 41 6.15 7.17 -1.30
C LYS A 41 5.14 6.32 -2.07
N PRO A 42 4.92 6.55 -3.39
CA PRO A 42 3.97 5.75 -4.16
C PRO A 42 4.43 4.29 -4.23
N LEU A 43 3.47 3.37 -4.27
CA LEU A 43 3.73 1.93 -4.23
C LEU A 43 4.62 1.46 -5.37
N ASN A 44 4.46 2.00 -6.58
CA ASN A 44 5.25 1.66 -7.75
C ASN A 44 6.76 1.91 -7.58
N LEU A 45 7.17 2.83 -6.69
CA LEU A 45 8.57 3.12 -6.39
C LEU A 45 9.09 2.33 -5.18
N LEU A 46 8.27 1.49 -4.56
CA LEU A 46 8.71 0.59 -3.51
C LEU A 46 9.41 -0.62 -4.12
N PRO A 47 10.43 -1.18 -3.43
CA PRO A 47 11.01 -2.45 -3.85
C PRO A 47 9.93 -3.53 -3.86
N ARG A 48 9.90 -4.33 -4.92
CA ARG A 48 9.02 -5.49 -5.05
C ARG A 48 9.79 -6.77 -4.73
N ARG A 49 9.14 -7.72 -4.07
CA ARG A 49 9.72 -9.03 -3.80
C ARG A 49 9.67 -9.90 -5.07
N PRO A 50 10.77 -10.55 -5.47
CA PRO A 50 10.80 -11.31 -6.73
C PRO A 50 9.97 -12.60 -6.72
N ILE A 51 9.60 -13.09 -5.54
CA ILE A 51 8.91 -14.38 -5.39
C ILE A 51 7.40 -14.24 -5.67
N ASP A 52 6.78 -13.17 -5.19
CA ASP A 52 5.31 -12.96 -5.25
C ASP A 52 4.92 -11.58 -5.78
N GLY A 53 5.88 -10.75 -6.16
CA GLY A 53 5.65 -9.39 -6.67
C GLY A 53 5.09 -8.42 -5.64
N THR A 54 5.12 -8.76 -4.35
CA THR A 54 4.60 -7.90 -3.28
C THR A 54 5.44 -6.65 -3.09
N TYR A 55 4.81 -5.51 -2.82
CA TYR A 55 5.49 -4.29 -2.44
C TYR A 55 6.02 -4.40 -1.01
N ILE A 56 7.29 -4.06 -0.82
CA ILE A 56 7.96 -4.18 0.47
C ILE A 56 8.01 -2.81 1.16
N ILE A 57 7.37 -2.72 2.31
CA ILE A 57 7.47 -1.58 3.23
C ILE A 57 8.41 -1.98 4.38
N ARG A 58 9.44 -1.17 4.62
CA ARG A 58 10.44 -1.41 5.67
C ARG A 58 9.96 -0.86 7.02
N ASN A 59 9.86 -1.73 8.02
CA ASN A 59 9.60 -1.33 9.40
C ASN A 59 10.87 -1.29 10.27
N ILE A 60 11.99 -1.79 9.73
CA ILE A 60 13.31 -1.77 10.34
C ILE A 60 13.95 -0.38 10.20
N SER A 61 14.74 0.04 11.18
CA SER A 61 15.49 1.30 11.15
C SER A 61 16.38 1.43 9.89
N PRO A 62 16.27 2.53 9.10
CA PRO A 62 15.35 3.65 9.25
C PRO A 62 13.91 3.27 8.83
N LYS A 63 12.99 3.33 9.80
CA LYS A 63 11.58 2.96 9.61
C LYS A 63 10.90 3.96 8.69
N ARG A 64 10.12 3.46 7.73
CA ARG A 64 9.24 4.30 6.91
C ARG A 64 7.97 4.66 7.69
N SER A 65 7.50 5.89 7.55
CA SER A 65 6.22 6.33 8.09
C SER A 65 5.08 5.91 7.16
N TYR A 66 4.20 5.04 7.64
CA TYR A 66 2.95 4.69 6.97
C TYR A 66 1.89 4.33 8.02
N LYS A 67 0.62 4.41 7.64
CA LYS A 67 -0.50 3.93 8.45
C LYS A 67 -1.29 2.91 7.65
N LEU A 68 -1.53 1.75 8.24
CA LEU A 68 -2.35 0.70 7.66
C LEU A 68 -3.64 0.54 8.46
N ASN A 69 -4.78 0.60 7.79
CA ASN A 69 -6.12 0.43 8.33
C ASN A 69 -6.71 -0.89 7.82
N THR A 70 -6.33 -1.98 8.46
CA THR A 70 -6.72 -3.35 8.07
C THR A 70 -7.00 -4.20 9.28
N GLN A 71 -7.81 -5.23 9.10
CA GLN A 71 -7.98 -6.29 10.09
C GLN A 71 -6.77 -7.23 10.03
N LEU A 72 -6.03 -7.32 11.13
CA LEU A 72 -4.97 -8.31 11.29
C LEU A 72 -5.59 -9.65 11.71
N ASN A 73 -5.34 -10.70 10.93
CA ASN A 73 -5.68 -12.06 11.34
C ASN A 73 -4.62 -12.57 12.33
N GLN A 74 -5.04 -12.81 13.58
CA GLN A 74 -4.14 -13.24 14.66
C GLN A 74 -3.56 -14.64 14.43
N THR A 75 -4.30 -15.51 13.74
CA THR A 75 -3.85 -16.85 13.39
C THR A 75 -2.99 -16.81 12.12
N PRO A 76 -1.69 -17.13 12.19
CA PRO A 76 -0.85 -17.18 11.00
C PRO A 76 -1.24 -18.37 10.12
N ILE A 77 -1.14 -18.17 8.81
CA ILE A 77 -1.26 -19.25 7.82
C ILE A 77 0.14 -19.69 7.43
N LEU A 78 0.36 -21.00 7.36
CA LEU A 78 1.61 -21.56 6.86
C LEU A 78 1.49 -21.77 5.35
N MET A 79 2.20 -20.97 4.58
CA MET A 79 2.27 -21.09 3.13
C MET A 79 3.47 -21.95 2.73
N LYS A 80 3.23 -22.96 1.90
CA LYS A 80 4.31 -23.75 1.27
C LYS A 80 4.84 -22.96 0.06
N ARG A 81 6.15 -22.77 0.02
CA ARG A 81 6.92 -22.23 -1.11
C ARG A 81 7.93 -23.29 -1.57
N ASP A 82 8.59 -23.03 -2.69
CA ASP A 82 9.60 -23.94 -3.25
C ASP A 82 10.77 -24.16 -2.29
N GLU A 83 11.18 -23.11 -1.56
CA GLU A 83 12.29 -23.14 -0.61
C GLU A 83 11.86 -23.45 0.85
N GLY A 84 10.61 -23.86 1.08
CA GLY A 84 10.16 -24.28 2.42
C GLY A 84 8.80 -23.69 2.83
N PHE A 85 8.64 -23.37 4.11
CA PHE A 85 7.38 -22.87 4.66
C PHE A 85 7.53 -21.45 5.20
N GLU A 86 6.59 -20.58 4.83
CA GLU A 86 6.52 -19.19 5.29
C GLU A 86 5.26 -19.00 6.14
N LYS A 87 5.43 -18.47 7.36
CA LYS A 87 4.29 -18.04 8.19
C LYS A 87 3.84 -16.66 7.73
N GLN A 88 2.54 -16.49 7.52
CA GLN A 88 1.94 -15.24 7.07
C GLN A 88 0.83 -14.81 8.02
N TRP A 89 0.99 -13.63 8.59
CA TRP A 89 -0.07 -12.89 9.27
C TRP A 89 -0.72 -11.97 8.26
N ARG A 90 -1.96 -12.29 7.85
CA ARG A 90 -2.64 -11.60 6.76
C ARG A 90 -3.38 -10.36 7.24
N PHE A 91 -3.34 -9.32 6.42
CA PHE A 91 -4.10 -8.11 6.56
C PHE A 91 -5.28 -8.14 5.59
N ASN A 92 -6.49 -7.96 6.11
CA ASN A 92 -7.70 -7.96 5.31
C ASN A 92 -8.43 -6.62 5.43
N CYS A 93 -9.12 -6.21 4.38
CA CYS A 93 -10.00 -5.05 4.42
C CYS A 93 -11.16 -5.31 5.39
N PHE A 94 -11.43 -4.38 6.32
CA PHE A 94 -12.54 -4.47 7.26
C PHE A 94 -13.92 -4.54 6.58
N ARG A 95 -14.06 -3.92 5.41
CA ARG A 95 -15.35 -3.79 4.72
C ARG A 95 -15.69 -5.01 3.86
N CYS A 96 -14.76 -5.45 3.01
CA CYS A 96 -15.01 -6.53 2.03
C CYS A 96 -14.21 -7.81 2.28
N GLY A 97 -13.31 -7.82 3.27
CA GLY A 97 -12.47 -8.97 3.57
C GLY A 97 -11.33 -9.22 2.58
N LEU A 98 -11.16 -8.39 1.54
CA LEU A 98 -10.08 -8.52 0.56
C LEU A 98 -8.71 -8.57 1.25
N MET A 99 -7.87 -9.52 0.85
CA MET A 99 -6.49 -9.61 1.34
C MET A 99 -5.68 -8.45 0.77
N ILE A 100 -5.15 -7.61 1.65
CA ILE A 100 -4.35 -6.43 1.30
C ILE A 100 -2.87 -6.78 1.29
N GLY A 101 -2.44 -7.62 2.22
CA GLY A 101 -1.03 -7.87 2.44
C GLY A 101 -0.80 -8.84 3.57
N TYR A 102 0.45 -8.98 3.98
CA TYR A 102 0.82 -9.81 5.13
C TYR A 102 2.15 -9.37 5.75
N GLU A 103 2.42 -9.89 6.93
CA GLU A 103 3.71 -9.85 7.60
C GLU A 103 4.20 -11.27 7.88
N THR A 104 5.52 -11.46 7.81
CA THR A 104 6.16 -12.75 8.15
C THR A 104 6.50 -12.85 9.64
N LYS A 105 6.52 -11.71 10.34
CA LYS A 105 6.74 -11.61 11.79
C LYS A 105 5.96 -10.40 12.32
N LEU A 106 5.29 -10.54 13.45
CA LEU A 106 4.60 -9.45 14.16
C LEU A 106 5.54 -8.57 15.02
N GLU A 107 6.85 -8.74 14.86
CA GLU A 107 7.85 -7.97 15.59
C GLU A 107 8.00 -6.56 14.99
N LYS A 108 8.50 -5.60 15.79
CA LYS A 108 8.66 -4.20 15.37
C LYS A 108 9.68 -4.02 14.24
N ASP A 109 10.61 -4.96 14.08
CA ASP A 109 11.66 -4.97 13.05
C ASP A 109 11.32 -5.94 11.91
N SER A 110 10.12 -5.80 11.35
CA SER A 110 9.65 -6.65 10.24
C SER A 110 9.53 -5.88 8.92
N PHE A 111 9.03 -6.57 7.90
CA PHE A 111 8.63 -5.97 6.63
C PHE A 111 7.15 -6.22 6.44
N THR A 112 6.41 -5.18 6.05
CA THR A 112 5.03 -5.32 5.61
C THR A 112 5.02 -5.53 4.10
N TYR A 113 4.40 -6.62 3.66
CA TYR A 113 4.24 -6.97 2.25
C TYR A 113 2.83 -6.62 1.80
N ILE A 114 2.70 -5.72 0.82
CA ILE A 114 1.41 -5.35 0.23
C ILE A 114 1.26 -6.07 -1.10
N LEU A 115 0.11 -6.70 -1.32
CA LEU A 115 -0.17 -7.42 -2.54
C LEU A 115 -0.31 -6.45 -3.73
N PRO A 116 0.25 -6.80 -4.90
CA PRO A 116 -0.02 -6.06 -6.13
C PRO A 116 -1.52 -6.14 -6.45
N GLY A 117 -2.08 -5.08 -7.04
CA GLY A 117 -3.49 -5.03 -7.40
C GLY A 117 -4.49 -4.87 -6.25
N ALA A 118 -4.09 -4.98 -4.98
CA ALA A 118 -5.00 -4.87 -3.84
C ALA A 118 -5.42 -3.42 -3.51
N LEU A 119 -4.62 -2.44 -3.94
CA LEU A 119 -4.75 -1.03 -3.59
C LEU A 119 -4.75 -0.12 -4.82
N THR A 120 -5.48 0.98 -4.74
CA THR A 120 -5.56 2.03 -5.77
C THR A 120 -5.45 3.42 -5.14
N GLU A 121 -4.89 4.39 -5.85
CA GLU A 121 -4.87 5.81 -5.42
C GLU A 121 -6.21 6.51 -5.67
N ILE A 122 -7.02 5.99 -6.61
CA ILE A 122 -8.33 6.56 -6.97
C ILE A 122 -9.41 5.66 -6.38
N GLN A 123 -10.32 6.25 -5.61
CA GLN A 123 -11.38 5.49 -4.95
C GLN A 123 -12.24 4.73 -5.96
N SER A 124 -12.45 3.43 -5.71
CA SER A 124 -13.29 2.54 -6.53
C SER A 124 -12.83 2.35 -7.98
N SER A 125 -11.57 2.68 -8.30
CA SER A 125 -10.96 2.29 -9.58
C SER A 125 -10.26 0.94 -9.47
N LEU A 126 -10.23 0.21 -10.57
CA LEU A 126 -9.42 -0.99 -10.70
C LEU A 126 -7.99 -0.57 -11.07
N PRO A 127 -6.96 -0.91 -10.27
CA PRO A 127 -5.58 -0.69 -10.67
C PRO A 127 -5.21 -1.59 -11.87
N SER A 128 -4.23 -1.18 -12.67
CA SER A 128 -3.76 -1.94 -13.84
C SER A 128 -3.36 -3.37 -13.50
N ASP A 129 -2.77 -3.54 -12.32
CA ASP A 129 -2.21 -4.81 -11.85
C ASP A 129 -3.27 -5.65 -11.10
N ALA A 130 -4.55 -5.24 -11.08
CA ALA A 130 -5.62 -5.93 -10.33
C ALA A 130 -5.93 -7.34 -10.86
N LEU A 131 -5.72 -7.55 -12.16
CA LEU A 131 -6.00 -8.80 -12.86
C LEU A 131 -4.72 -9.54 -13.25
N ASP A 132 -3.57 -9.11 -12.73
CA ASP A 132 -2.31 -9.81 -12.92
C ASP A 132 -2.29 -11.06 -12.04
N LEU A 133 -2.47 -12.22 -12.67
CA LEU A 133 -2.49 -13.51 -11.99
C LEU A 133 -1.09 -13.98 -11.59
N ASP A 134 -0.04 -13.48 -12.27
CA ASP A 134 1.36 -13.90 -12.08
C ASP A 134 2.30 -12.69 -11.96
N PRO A 135 2.15 -11.84 -10.92
CA PRO A 135 2.90 -10.59 -10.78
C PRO A 135 4.42 -10.80 -10.68
N ALA A 136 4.87 -11.97 -10.24
CA ALA A 136 6.28 -12.32 -10.20
C ALA A 136 6.87 -12.56 -11.61
N GLN A 137 6.10 -13.05 -12.57
CA GLN A 137 6.54 -13.24 -13.95
C GLN A 137 6.59 -11.90 -14.67
N THR A 138 5.52 -11.09 -14.55
CA THR A 138 5.45 -9.73 -15.10
C THR A 138 6.65 -8.87 -14.68
N LEU A 139 7.11 -9.01 -13.43
CA LEU A 139 8.30 -8.30 -12.95
C LEU A 139 9.60 -8.74 -13.61
N LYS A 140 9.75 -10.02 -13.94
CA LYS A 140 10.93 -10.53 -14.63
C LYS A 140 10.98 -10.00 -16.06
N GLU A 141 9.83 -9.97 -16.73
CA GLU A 141 9.71 -9.42 -18.10
C GLU A 141 10.04 -7.93 -18.15
N GLN A 142 9.63 -7.14 -17.14
CA GLN A 142 9.93 -5.71 -17.08
C GLN A 142 11.38 -5.37 -16.73
N SER A 143 12.16 -6.35 -16.25
CA SER A 143 13.56 -6.16 -15.87
C SER A 143 14.57 -6.44 -16.99
N HIS A 144 14.08 -6.89 -18.15
CA HIS A 144 14.85 -7.11 -19.38
C HIS A 144 14.65 -5.97 -20.38
#